data_AF-A0A958C779-F1
#
_entry.id   AF-A0A958C779-F1
#
_cell.length_a   1.000
_cell.length_b   1.000
_cell.length_c   1.000
_cell.angle_alpha   90.00
_cell.angle_beta   90.00
_cell.angle_gamma   90.00
#
_symmetry.space_group_name_H-M   'P 1'
#
loop_
_entity.id
_entity.type
_entity.pdbx_description
1 polymer ?
#
loop_
_entity_poly.entity_id
_entity_poly.type
_entity_poly.pdbx_seq_one_letter_code
_entity_poly.pdbx_strand_id
1 'polypeptide(L)'
;TLYEVPLMLEEYGLGNWLTSKLGYGWRVPDLAEWRGLVTRLKTLNNPDEHAQPPLRIALVGKYVELQDAYISVRESLIHGAVALDRAIDIDWVSSE
;
A
#
# COMPACT_ATOMS: atom_id res chain seq x y z
N THR A 1 -5.46 3.82 -3.85
CA THR A 1 -4.14 3.26 -3.48
C THR A 1 -3.86 2.01 -4.30
N LEU A 2 -2.58 1.70 -4.61
CA LEU A 2 -2.19 0.51 -5.39
C LEU A 2 -2.73 -0.80 -4.80
N TYR A 3 -2.87 -0.85 -3.48
CA TYR A 3 -3.37 -2.01 -2.73
C TYR A 3 -4.84 -2.35 -3.03
N GLU A 4 -5.60 -1.51 -3.73
CA GLU A 4 -6.97 -1.81 -4.15
C GLU A 4 -7.04 -2.79 -5.32
N VAL A 5 -5.97 -2.90 -6.11
CA VAL A 5 -5.97 -3.69 -7.34
C VAL A 5 -6.42 -5.14 -7.11
N PRO A 6 -5.91 -5.89 -6.12
CA PRO A 6 -6.39 -7.26 -5.85
C PRO A 6 -7.89 -7.34 -5.54
N LEU A 7 -8.44 -6.36 -4.81
CA LEU A 7 -9.86 -6.34 -4.47
C LEU A 7 -10.73 -6.10 -5.71
N MET A 8 -10.34 -5.13 -6.56
CA MET A 8 -11.04 -4.86 -7.82
C MET A 8 -11.00 -6.08 -8.75
N LEU A 9 -9.84 -6.73 -8.89
CA LEU A 9 -9.71 -7.91 -9.73
C LEU A 9 -10.59 -9.08 -9.25
N GLU A 10 -10.72 -9.24 -7.93
CA GLU A 10 -11.63 -10.24 -7.36
C GLU A 10 -13.10 -9.87 -7.59
N GLU A 11 -13.47 -8.59 -7.44
CA GLU A 11 -14.83 -8.10 -7.73
C GLU A 11 -15.22 -8.30 -9.21
N TYR A 12 -14.27 -8.17 -10.14
CA TYR A 12 -14.47 -8.49 -11.56
C TYR A 12 -14.46 -10.00 -11.86
N GLY A 13 -14.25 -10.86 -10.86
CA GLY A 13 -14.30 -12.32 -11.00
C GLY A 13 -13.04 -12.95 -11.62
N LEU A 14 -11.90 -12.24 -11.65
CA LEU A 14 -10.67 -12.76 -12.25
C LEU A 14 -10.16 -14.02 -11.52
N GLY A 15 -10.21 -14.03 -10.18
CA GLY A 15 -9.79 -15.19 -9.37
C GLY A 15 -10.60 -16.45 -9.70
N ASN A 16 -11.92 -16.31 -9.82
CA ASN A 16 -12.81 -17.39 -10.24
C ASN A 16 -12.52 -17.87 -11.67
N TRP A 17 -12.28 -16.95 -12.60
CA TRP A 17 -11.94 -17.30 -13.98
C TRP A 17 -10.61 -18.08 -14.07
N LEU A 18 -9.57 -17.61 -13.37
CA LEU A 18 -8.25 -18.27 -13.32
C LEU A 18 -8.33 -19.67 -12.73
N THR A 19 -8.98 -19.82 -11.57
CA THR A 19 -9.09 -21.11 -10.87
C THR A 19 -9.89 -22.14 -11.66
N SER A 20 -10.94 -21.69 -12.36
CA SER A 20 -11.69 -22.53 -13.30
C SER A 20 -10.85 -22.98 -14.48
N LYS A 21 -10.05 -22.09 -15.08
CA LYS A 21 -9.16 -22.42 -16.22
C LYS A 21 -8.02 -23.35 -15.83
N LEU A 22 -7.52 -23.25 -14.61
CA LEU A 22 -6.42 -24.08 -14.10
C LEU A 22 -6.88 -25.40 -13.48
N GLY A 23 -8.19 -25.67 -13.43
CA GLY A 23 -8.74 -26.91 -12.88
C GLY A 23 -8.77 -27.00 -11.35
N TYR A 24 -8.62 -25.87 -10.65
CA TYR A 24 -8.65 -25.81 -9.17
C TYR A 24 -10.06 -25.68 -8.58
N GLY A 25 -11.07 -25.47 -9.44
CA GLY A 25 -12.47 -25.26 -9.06
C GLY A 25 -12.70 -23.88 -8.43
N TRP A 26 -13.97 -23.56 -8.13
CA TRP A 26 -14.31 -22.30 -7.49
C TRP A 26 -13.89 -22.29 -6.02
N ARG A 27 -13.23 -21.20 -5.61
CA ARG A 27 -12.89 -20.90 -4.22
C ARG A 27 -13.19 -19.45 -3.93
N VAL A 28 -13.71 -19.16 -2.74
CA VAL A 28 -13.87 -17.79 -2.24
C VAL A 28 -12.60 -17.45 -1.45
N PRO A 29 -11.78 -16.47 -1.87
CA PRO A 29 -10.62 -16.07 -1.11
C PRO A 29 -11.04 -15.32 0.16
N ASP A 30 -10.37 -15.60 1.28
CA ASP A 30 -10.45 -14.72 2.44
C ASP A 30 -9.56 -13.50 2.20
N LEU A 31 -10.18 -12.33 2.09
CA LEU A 31 -9.51 -11.05 1.83
C LEU A 31 -9.71 -10.07 3.01
N ALA A 32 -10.13 -10.55 4.19
CA ALA A 32 -10.46 -9.69 5.32
C ALA A 32 -9.27 -8.81 5.75
N GLU A 33 -8.09 -9.41 5.90
CA GLU A 33 -6.86 -8.68 6.25
C GLU A 33 -6.50 -7.63 5.20
N TRP A 34 -6.56 -8.00 3.92
CA TRP A 34 -6.22 -7.12 2.82
C TRP A 34 -7.19 -5.94 2.69
N ARG A 35 -8.50 -6.19 2.86
CA ARG A 35 -9.52 -5.14 2.95
C ARG A 35 -9.22 -4.19 4.11
N GLY A 36 -8.84 -4.73 5.27
CA GLY A 36 -8.42 -3.94 6.43
C GLY A 36 -7.23 -3.03 6.12
N LEU A 37 -6.19 -3.55 5.48
CA LEU A 37 -5.02 -2.79 5.04
C LEU A 37 -5.41 -1.65 4.09
N VAL A 38 -6.22 -1.94 3.08
CA VAL A 38 -6.70 -0.94 2.10
C VAL A 38 -7.49 0.17 2.79
N THR A 39 -8.39 -0.18 3.70
CA THR A 39 -9.17 0.80 4.48
C THR A 39 -8.26 1.70 5.30
N ARG A 40 -7.31 1.14 6.07
CA ARG A 40 -6.36 1.93 6.86
C ARG A 40 -5.54 2.87 5.98
N LEU A 41 -5.01 2.37 4.86
CA LEU A 41 -4.27 3.18 3.90
C LEU A 41 -5.12 4.32 3.31
N LYS A 42 -6.39 4.09 3.01
CA LYS A 42 -7.29 5.15 2.51
C LYS A 42 -7.52 6.24 3.55
N THR A 43 -7.83 5.85 4.78
CA THR A 43 -8.00 6.76 5.91
C THR A 43 -6.73 7.57 6.17
N LEU A 44 -5.57 6.92 6.21
CA LEU A 44 -4.28 7.61 6.42
C LEU A 44 -3.84 8.49 5.24
N ASN A 45 -4.38 8.27 4.04
CA ASN A 45 -4.14 9.15 2.89
C ASN A 45 -5.10 10.36 2.85
N ASN A 46 -6.12 10.40 3.70
CA ASN A 46 -7.03 11.54 3.83
C ASN A 46 -6.62 12.41 5.03
N PRO A 47 -6.07 13.62 4.82
CA PRO A 47 -5.62 14.49 5.91
C PRO A 47 -6.70 14.82 6.94
N ASP A 48 -7.97 14.89 6.52
CA ASP A 48 -9.10 15.19 7.40
C ASP A 48 -9.45 14.05 8.36
N GLU A 49 -8.98 12.82 8.08
CA GLU A 49 -9.21 11.62 8.88
C GLU A 49 -7.99 11.22 9.72
N HIS A 50 -6.93 12.03 9.73
CA HIS A 50 -5.73 11.75 10.50
C HIS A 50 -6.02 11.81 12.01
N ALA A 51 -6.00 10.65 12.67
CA ALA A 51 -6.11 10.57 14.12
C ALA A 51 -4.88 11.16 14.86
N GLN A 52 -3.74 11.25 14.16
CA GLN A 52 -2.43 11.64 14.70
C GLN A 52 -1.63 12.38 13.63
N PRO A 53 -0.69 13.27 14.00
CA PRO A 53 0.14 13.99 13.05
C PRO A 53 1.01 13.03 12.22
N PRO A 54 1.27 13.30 10.92
CA PRO A 54 2.14 12.47 10.10
C PRO A 54 3.54 12.28 10.71
N LEU A 55 4.13 11.11 10.49
CA LEU A 55 5.53 10.85 10.79
C LEU A 55 6.39 11.44 9.67
N ARG A 56 7.23 12.40 10.02
CA ARG A 56 8.13 13.04 9.06
C ARG A 56 9.45 12.28 9.01
N ILE A 57 9.84 11.80 7.82
CA ILE A 57 11.04 10.98 7.62
C ILE A 57 11.85 11.54 6.46
N ALA A 58 13.12 11.87 6.72
CA ALA A 58 14.05 12.25 5.67
C ALA A 58 14.69 11.00 5.04
N LEU A 59 14.50 10.82 3.73
CA LEU A 59 15.19 9.82 2.94
C LEU A 59 16.34 10.50 2.20
N VAL A 60 17.56 10.28 2.69
CA VAL A 60 18.79 10.85 2.11
C VAL A 60 19.36 9.88 1.07
N GLY A 61 19.49 10.34 -0.17
CA GLY A 61 19.91 9.47 -1.28
C GLY A 61 20.62 10.20 -2.40
N LYS A 62 21.34 9.44 -3.24
CA LYS A 62 22.08 9.97 -4.38
C LYS A 62 21.18 10.32 -5.57
N TYR A 63 20.10 9.56 -5.76
CA TYR A 63 19.18 9.70 -6.90
C TYR A 63 17.76 10.02 -6.43
N VAL A 64 17.60 11.01 -5.57
CA VAL A 64 16.29 11.36 -5.00
C VAL A 64 15.30 11.94 -6.01
N GLU A 65 15.77 12.43 -7.15
CA GLU A 65 14.91 12.88 -8.26
C GLU A 65 14.15 11.71 -8.90
N LEU A 66 14.70 10.49 -8.83
CA LEU A 66 14.04 9.26 -9.27
C LEU A 66 13.57 8.48 -8.04
N GLN A 67 12.39 8.83 -7.52
CA GLN A 67 11.83 8.19 -6.32
C GLN A 67 11.68 6.66 -6.47
N ASP A 68 11.47 6.17 -7.69
CA ASP A 68 11.38 4.73 -7.99
C ASP A 68 12.67 3.97 -7.67
N ALA A 69 13.84 4.63 -7.65
CA ALA A 69 15.09 4.04 -7.20
C ALA A 69 15.02 3.56 -5.73
N TYR A 70 14.05 4.07 -4.96
CA TYR A 70 13.83 3.77 -3.56
C TYR A 70 12.46 3.17 -3.29
N ILE A 71 11.78 2.61 -4.29
CA ILE A 71 10.40 2.08 -4.15
C ILE A 71 10.26 1.11 -2.98
N SER A 72 11.18 0.15 -2.84
CA SER A 72 11.13 -0.84 -1.75
C SER A 72 11.31 -0.21 -0.37
N VAL A 73 12.14 0.83 -0.27
CA VAL A 73 12.36 1.56 1.00
C VAL A 73 11.11 2.36 1.34
N ARG A 74 10.57 3.10 0.37
CA ARG A 74 9.34 3.87 0.52
C ARG A 74 8.16 2.99 0.96
N GLU A 75 7.93 1.86 0.29
CA GLU A 75 6.82 0.96 0.65
C GLU A 75 7.01 0.32 2.04
N SER A 76 8.25 -0.02 2.42
CA SER A 76 8.53 -0.53 3.77
C SER A 76 8.20 0.51 4.85
N LEU A 77 8.53 1.78 4.60
CA LEU A 77 8.19 2.88 5.51
C LEU A 77 6.67 3.09 5.60
N ILE A 78 5.95 3.00 4.47
CA ILE A 78 4.48 3.09 4.44
C ILE A 78 3.87 1.97 5.29
N HIS A 79 4.31 0.72 5.12
CA HIS A 79 3.79 -0.41 5.91
C HIS A 79 4.07 -0.25 7.40
N GLY A 80 5.26 0.22 7.76
CA GLY A 80 5.62 0.52 9.14
C GLY A 80 4.74 1.62 9.75
N ALA A 81 4.45 2.68 8.99
CA ALA A 81 3.58 3.76 9.44
C ALA A 81 2.12 3.31 9.60
N VAL A 82 1.60 2.50 8.67
CA VAL A 82 0.26 1.90 8.76
C VAL A 82 0.11 1.00 9.98
N ALA A 83 1.16 0.23 10.33
CA ALA A 83 1.14 -0.60 11.54
C ALA A 83 1.07 0.22 12.84
N LEU A 84 1.39 1.51 12.79
CA LEU A 84 1.29 2.46 13.89
C LEU A 84 0.04 3.37 13.79
N ASP A 85 -0.84 3.14 12.81
CA ASP A 85 -1.96 4.02 12.48
C ASP A 85 -1.53 5.49 12.27
N ARG A 86 -0.39 5.69 11.59
CA ARG A 86 0.18 7.01 11.28
C ARG A 86 0.33 7.18 9.78
N ALA A 87 0.00 8.37 9.28
CA ALA A 87 0.42 8.79 7.97
C ALA A 87 1.94 9.05 7.96
N ILE A 88 2.56 9.01 6.79
CA ILE A 88 3.99 9.30 6.62
C ILE A 88 4.17 10.45 5.63
N ASP A 89 5.10 11.34 5.94
CA ASP A 89 5.56 12.42 5.08
C ASP A 89 7.06 12.23 4.84
N ILE A 90 7.44 11.94 3.58
CA ILE A 90 8.82 11.63 3.22
C ILE A 90 9.48 12.86 2.59
N ASP A 91 10.44 13.43 3.30
CA ASP A 91 11.32 14.47 2.76
C ASP A 91 12.45 13.80 1.96
N TRP A 92 12.53 14.06 0.67
CA TRP A 92 13.58 13.54 -0.20
C TRP A 92 14.78 14.47 -0.19
N VAL A 93 15.92 13.99 0.29
CA VAL A 93 17.11 14.81 0.53
C VAL A 93 18.28 14.30 -0.30
N SER A 94 18.86 15.18 -1.12
CA SER A 94 20.09 14.85 -1.85
C SER A 94 21.22 14.54 -0.86
N SER A 95 21.98 13.48 -1.13
CA SER A 95 23.20 13.16 -0.38
C SER A 95 24.42 13.95 -0.85
N GLU A 96 24.28 14.77 -1.89
CA GLU A 96 25.32 15.71 -2.38
C GLU A 96 25.26 17.06 -1.67
#